data_AF-A0A7K0NE57-F1
#
_entry.id   AF-A0A7K0NE57-F1
#
_cell.length_a   1.000
_cell.length_b   1.000
_cell.length_c   1.000
_cell.angle_alpha   90.00
_cell.angle_beta   90.00
_cell.angle_gamma   90.00
#
_symmetry.space_group_name_H-M   'P 1'
#
loop_
_entity.id
_entity.type
_entity.pdbx_description
1 polymer ?
#
loop_
_entity_poly.entity_id
_entity_poly.type
_entity_poly.pdbx_seq_one_letter_code
_entity_poly.pdbx_strand_id
1 'polypeptide(L)'
;MTTTSSTIDRGDTVLEVVIAVPIVLTLLLIAVQAMLFMHSAHIATLSAAKGASIAASADGEIISAIDSATRTAAELGAQLVGTPSLVVNDGFVVMRVRVAVPNVAVFFPSSVERGSEEPLEDFVPEGER
;
A
#
# COMPACT_ATOMS: atom_id res chain seq x y z
N MET A 1 -39.77 -1.34 -57.69
CA MET A 1 -40.20 -0.69 -56.44
C MET A 1 -39.54 -1.46 -55.31
N THR A 2 -38.45 -0.93 -54.77
CA THR A 2 -37.46 -1.69 -53.98
C THR A 2 -37.79 -1.57 -52.50
N THR A 3 -38.18 -2.66 -51.86
CA THR A 3 -38.39 -2.74 -50.41
C THR A 3 -37.09 -3.15 -49.73
N THR A 4 -36.32 -2.18 -49.24
CA THR A 4 -35.20 -2.45 -48.34
C THR A 4 -35.77 -2.59 -46.92
N SER A 5 -35.95 -3.83 -46.48
CA SER A 5 -36.30 -4.11 -45.08
C SER A 5 -35.06 -3.82 -44.22
N SER A 6 -35.08 -2.72 -43.45
CA SER A 6 -34.07 -2.46 -42.43
C SER A 6 -34.30 -3.43 -41.28
N THR A 7 -33.66 -4.58 -41.35
CA THR A 7 -33.50 -5.45 -40.18
C THR A 7 -32.61 -4.68 -39.21
N ILE A 8 -33.20 -4.08 -38.18
CA ILE A 8 -32.45 -3.54 -37.05
C ILE A 8 -31.62 -4.71 -36.51
N ASP A 9 -30.31 -4.59 -36.64
CA ASP A 9 -29.32 -5.63 -36.31
C ASP A 9 -29.20 -5.77 -34.79
N ARG A 10 -30.22 -6.36 -34.15
CA ARG A 10 -30.20 -6.65 -32.71
C ARG A 10 -29.06 -7.61 -32.34
N GLY A 11 -28.58 -8.41 -33.30
CA GLY A 11 -27.47 -9.34 -33.09
C GLY A 11 -26.17 -8.60 -32.82
N ASP A 12 -25.88 -7.57 -33.61
CA ASP A 12 -24.68 -6.73 -33.48
C ASP A 12 -24.66 -5.97 -32.13
N THR A 13 -25.78 -5.33 -31.75
CA THR A 13 -25.88 -4.62 -30.47
C THR A 13 -25.76 -5.54 -29.25
N VAL A 14 -26.32 -6.76 -29.32
CA VAL A 14 -26.20 -7.72 -28.21
C VAL A 14 -24.76 -8.23 -28.09
N LEU A 15 -24.08 -8.47 -29.21
CA LEU A 15 -22.69 -8.92 -29.22
C LEU A 15 -21.74 -7.84 -28.67
N GLU A 16 -21.96 -6.58 -29.08
CA GLU A 16 -21.20 -5.44 -28.59
C GLU A 16 -21.34 -5.30 -27.06
N VAL A 17 -22.56 -5.38 -26.52
CA VAL A 17 -22.79 -5.27 -25.08
C VAL A 17 -22.17 -6.44 -24.31
N VAL A 18 -22.27 -7.67 -24.83
CA VAL A 18 -21.69 -8.87 -24.21
C VAL A 18 -20.16 -8.78 -24.11
N ILE A 19 -19.51 -8.06 -25.02
CA ILE A 19 -18.06 -7.86 -25.00
C ILE A 19 -17.67 -6.59 -24.23
N ALA A 20 -18.39 -5.49 -24.43
CA ALA A 20 -18.08 -4.19 -23.85
C ALA A 20 -18.27 -4.18 -22.33
N VAL A 21 -19.36 -4.76 -21.81
CA VAL A 21 -19.66 -4.78 -20.37
C VAL A 21 -18.55 -5.48 -19.56
N PRO A 22 -18.11 -6.71 -19.87
CA PRO A 22 -17.03 -7.34 -19.10
C PRO A 22 -15.70 -6.58 -19.21
N ILE A 23 -15.41 -5.92 -20.33
CA ILE A 23 -14.22 -5.07 -20.46
C ILE A 23 -14.30 -3.90 -19.49
N VAL A 24 -15.42 -3.16 -19.48
CA VAL A 24 -15.62 -2.03 -18.58
C VAL A 24 -15.54 -2.47 -17.11
N LEU A 25 -16.16 -3.59 -16.76
CA LEU A 25 -16.07 -4.17 -15.41
C LEU A 25 -14.63 -4.56 -15.06
N THR A 26 -13.88 -5.12 -16.00
CA THR A 26 -12.47 -5.49 -15.79
C THR A 26 -11.62 -4.25 -15.53
N LEU A 27 -11.80 -3.18 -16.31
CA LEU A 27 -11.10 -1.91 -16.09
C LEU A 27 -11.45 -1.30 -14.73
N LEU A 28 -12.71 -1.35 -14.32
CA LEU A 28 -13.16 -0.91 -13.00
C LEU A 28 -12.47 -1.72 -11.89
N LEU A 29 -12.45 -3.05 -12.00
CA LEU A 29 -11.79 -3.92 -11.03
C LEU A 29 -10.28 -3.65 -10.93
N ILE A 30 -9.62 -3.42 -12.07
CA ILE A 30 -8.20 -3.03 -12.10
C ILE A 30 -7.98 -1.70 -11.37
N ALA A 31 -8.85 -0.71 -11.60
CA ALA A 31 -8.75 0.59 -10.93
C ALA A 31 -8.95 0.47 -9.41
N VAL A 32 -9.96 -0.29 -8.96
CA VAL A 32 -10.20 -0.58 -7.54
C VAL A 32 -8.99 -1.28 -6.93
N GLN A 33 -8.44 -2.27 -7.62
CA GLN A 33 -7.29 -3.03 -7.13
C GLN A 33 -6.02 -2.16 -7.03
N ALA A 34 -5.79 -1.26 -7.99
CA ALA A 34 -4.70 -0.30 -7.95
C ALA A 34 -4.86 0.67 -6.76
N MET A 35 -6.09 1.14 -6.51
CA MET A 35 -6.39 1.99 -5.35
C MET A 35 -6.10 1.26 -4.03
N LEU A 36 -6.54 0.01 -3.87
CA LEU A 36 -6.27 -0.80 -2.68
C LEU A 36 -4.77 -1.03 -2.47
N PHE A 37 -4.03 -1.31 -3.54
CA PHE A 37 -2.58 -1.47 -3.48
C PHE A 37 -1.89 -0.19 -3.00
N MET A 38 -2.25 0.97 -3.57
CA MET A 38 -1.67 2.26 -3.18
C MET A 38 -2.05 2.64 -1.75
N HIS A 39 -3.26 2.32 -1.31
CA HIS A 39 -3.71 2.53 0.06
C HIS A 39 -2.87 1.71 1.06
N SER A 40 -2.68 0.41 0.83
CA SER A 40 -1.81 -0.42 1.67
C SER A 40 -0.36 0.07 1.65
N ALA A 41 0.14 0.54 0.50
CA ALA A 41 1.50 1.08 0.38
C ALA A 41 1.67 2.35 1.22
N HIS A 42 0.68 3.22 1.20
CA HIS A 42 0.66 4.43 2.01
C HIS A 42 0.67 4.11 3.51
N ILE A 43 -0.14 3.15 3.95
CA ILE A 43 -0.14 2.71 5.36
C ILE A 43 1.22 2.13 5.76
N ALA A 44 1.82 1.31 4.90
CA ALA A 44 3.15 0.74 5.15
C ALA A 44 4.21 1.84 5.29
N THR A 45 4.20 2.86 4.42
CA THR A 45 5.11 4.01 4.50
C THR A 45 4.91 4.80 5.79
N LEU A 46 3.67 5.15 6.15
CA LEU A 46 3.38 5.90 7.37
C LEU A 46 3.80 5.14 8.64
N SER A 47 3.52 3.84 8.67
CA SER A 47 3.89 2.99 9.80
C SER A 47 5.41 2.85 9.91
N ALA A 48 6.11 2.74 8.78
CA ALA A 48 7.57 2.69 8.73
C ALA A 48 8.19 4.01 9.18
N ALA A 49 7.69 5.15 8.72
CA ALA A 49 8.16 6.47 9.14
C ALA A 49 7.94 6.70 10.64
N LYS A 50 6.75 6.36 11.16
CA LYS A 50 6.48 6.45 12.59
C LYS A 50 7.45 5.60 13.41
N GLY A 51 7.67 4.34 13.01
CA GLY A 51 8.61 3.44 13.68
C GLY A 51 10.06 3.93 13.59
N ALA A 52 10.48 4.43 12.42
CA ALA A 52 11.82 4.99 12.22
C ALA A 52 12.05 6.21 13.12
N SER A 53 11.10 7.14 13.20
CA SER A 53 11.22 8.34 14.06
C SER A 53 11.38 8.05 15.54
N ILE A 54 10.70 7.02 16.05
CA ILE A 54 10.86 6.61 17.46
C ILE A 54 12.22 5.94 17.65
N ALA A 55 12.64 5.07 16.73
CA ALA A 55 13.94 4.42 16.84
C ALA A 55 15.12 5.36 16.59
N ALA A 56 14.92 6.44 15.84
CA ALA A 56 15.91 7.47 15.58
C ALA A 56 16.11 8.43 16.77
N SER A 57 15.16 8.49 17.70
CA SER A 57 15.29 9.33 18.91
C SER A 57 16.40 8.82 19.84
N ALA A 58 17.00 9.73 20.60
CA ALA A 58 18.15 9.43 21.48
C ALA A 58 17.86 8.32 22.53
N ASP A 59 16.61 8.19 22.98
CA ASP A 59 16.14 7.15 23.91
C ASP A 59 15.38 6.01 23.18
N GLY A 60 15.54 5.90 21.87
CA GLY A 60 14.77 5.03 20.99
C GLY A 60 14.99 3.54 21.26
N GLU A 61 14.05 2.91 21.97
CA GLU A 61 14.07 1.45 22.14
C GLU A 61 13.48 0.73 20.92
N ILE A 62 14.17 -0.31 20.45
CA ILE A 62 13.75 -1.15 19.31
C ILE A 62 12.31 -1.68 19.49
N ILE A 63 11.97 -2.13 20.70
CA ILE A 63 10.64 -2.70 21.00
C ILE A 63 9.56 -1.62 20.87
N SER A 64 9.82 -0.41 21.40
CA SER A 64 8.89 0.73 21.32
C SER A 64 8.65 1.16 19.86
N ALA A 65 9.70 1.17 19.05
CA ALA A 65 9.60 1.48 17.62
C ALA A 65 8.76 0.46 16.84
N ILE A 66 8.94 -0.84 17.12
CA ILE A 66 8.15 -1.91 16.50
C ILE A 66 6.68 -1.85 16.97
N ASP A 67 6.42 -1.60 18.26
CA ASP A 67 5.05 -1.45 18.78
C ASP A 67 4.34 -0.26 18.13
N SER A 68 5.03 0.87 17.99
CA SER A 68 4.47 2.07 17.36
C SER A 68 4.17 1.88 15.87
N ALA A 69 5.07 1.23 15.13
CA ALA A 69 4.81 0.86 13.73
C ALA A 69 3.62 -0.09 13.62
N THR A 70 3.52 -1.07 14.53
CA THR A 70 2.42 -2.04 14.59
C THR A 70 1.09 -1.38 14.90
N ARG A 71 1.08 -0.50 15.90
CA ARG A 71 -0.09 0.25 16.33
C ARG A 71 -0.57 1.20 15.24
N THR A 72 0.33 1.91 14.58
CA THR A 72 0.00 2.81 13.47
C THR A 72 -0.68 2.05 12.33
N ALA A 73 -0.16 0.87 11.96
CA ALA A 73 -0.80 0.02 10.96
C ALA A 73 -2.20 -0.42 11.39
N ALA A 74 -2.37 -0.82 12.66
CA ALA A 74 -3.65 -1.26 13.20
C ALA A 74 -4.69 -0.11 13.27
N GLU A 75 -4.27 1.09 13.68
CA GLU A 75 -5.12 2.30 13.72
C GLU A 75 -5.61 2.69 12.32
N LEU A 76 -4.79 2.47 11.30
CA LEU A 76 -5.14 2.68 9.90
C LEU A 76 -5.92 1.50 9.28
N GLY A 77 -6.25 0.47 10.07
CA GLY A 77 -7.05 -0.68 9.65
C GLY A 77 -6.31 -1.67 8.75
N ALA A 78 -4.97 -1.63 8.73
CA ALA A 78 -4.16 -2.55 7.95
C ALA A 78 -3.86 -3.85 8.71
N GLN A 79 -3.79 -4.95 7.96
CA GLN A 79 -3.23 -6.20 8.44
C GLN A 79 -1.75 -6.26 8.07
N LEU A 80 -0.89 -6.48 9.07
CA LEU A 80 0.54 -6.70 8.83
C LEU A 80 0.83 -8.12 8.36
N VAL A 81 1.83 -8.26 7.51
CA VAL A 81 2.37 -9.55 7.06
C VAL A 81 3.73 -9.74 7.73
N GLY A 82 3.72 -10.44 8.87
CA GLY A 82 4.90 -10.62 9.70
C GLY A 82 5.17 -9.44 10.64
N THR A 83 6.28 -9.52 11.37
CA THR A 83 6.69 -8.48 12.32
C THR A 83 7.48 -7.38 11.59
N PRO A 84 7.21 -6.09 11.85
CA PRO A 84 8.06 -5.00 11.38
C PRO A 84 9.52 -5.23 11.78
N SER A 85 10.45 -4.93 10.88
CA SER A 85 11.88 -5.12 11.12
C SER A 85 12.62 -3.80 11.15
N LEU A 86 13.50 -3.64 12.13
CA LEU A 86 14.35 -2.47 12.31
C LEU A 86 15.81 -2.87 12.06
N VAL A 87 16.53 -2.06 11.29
CA VAL A 87 17.98 -2.20 11.10
C VAL A 87 18.63 -0.85 11.29
N VAL A 88 19.67 -0.79 12.13
CA VAL A 88 20.51 0.40 12.28
C VAL A 88 21.76 0.20 11.43
N ASN A 89 22.07 1.15 10.56
CA ASN A 89 23.22 1.11 9.67
C ASN A 89 23.86 2.49 9.53
N ASP A 90 25.16 2.61 9.78
CA ASP A 90 25.95 3.83 9.59
C ASP A 90 25.33 5.13 10.18
N GLY A 91 24.70 5.04 11.36
CA GLY A 91 24.02 6.18 12.00
C GLY A 91 22.64 6.49 11.41
N PHE A 92 22.08 5.63 10.57
CA PHE A 92 20.71 5.67 10.09
C PHE A 92 19.91 4.50 10.63
N VAL A 93 18.62 4.75 10.83
CA VAL A 93 17.64 3.78 11.27
C VAL A 93 16.71 3.48 10.11
N VAL A 94 16.69 2.22 9.67
CA VAL A 94 15.84 1.73 8.59
C VAL A 94 14.74 0.84 9.17
N MET A 95 13.51 1.33 9.19
CA MET A 95 12.33 0.57 9.56
C MET A 95 11.65 0.01 8.30
N ARG A 96 11.33 -1.28 8.27
CA ARG A 96 10.56 -1.92 7.19
C ARG A 96 9.25 -2.48 7.73
N VAL A 97 8.15 -2.16 7.04
CA VAL A 97 6.80 -2.59 7.37
C VAL A 97 6.16 -3.23 6.14
N ARG A 98 5.55 -4.40 6.33
CA ARG A 98 4.84 -5.13 5.27
C ARG A 98 3.36 -5.23 5.60
N VAL A 99 2.53 -4.77 4.68
CA VAL A 99 1.07 -4.70 4.82
C VAL A 99 0.40 -5.59 3.77
N ALA A 100 -0.65 -6.32 4.18
CA ALA A 100 -1.47 -7.13 3.28
C ALA A 100 -2.29 -6.24 2.34
N VAL A 101 -2.45 -6.69 1.10
CA VAL A 101 -3.29 -6.02 0.11
C VAL A 101 -4.52 -6.90 -0.13
N PRO A 102 -5.76 -6.37 0.05
CA PRO A 102 -6.95 -7.12 -0.30
C PRO A 102 -6.95 -7.46 -1.80
N ASN A 103 -7.11 -8.74 -2.13
CA ASN A 103 -7.15 -9.22 -3.51
C ASN A 103 -8.60 -9.35 -3.99
N VAL A 104 -8.98 -8.46 -4.89
CA VAL A 104 -10.28 -8.45 -5.59
C VAL A 104 -10.12 -8.93 -7.03
N ALA A 105 -8.95 -8.71 -7.64
CA ALA A 105 -8.62 -9.17 -8.99
C ALA A 105 -7.45 -10.18 -8.98
N VAL A 106 -7.48 -11.12 -9.93
CA VAL A 106 -6.40 -12.11 -10.13
C VAL A 106 -5.13 -11.38 -10.60
N PHE A 107 -3.95 -11.94 -10.30
CA PHE A 107 -2.61 -11.46 -10.71
C PHE A 107 -2.03 -10.25 -9.95
N PHE A 108 -2.67 -9.77 -8.90
CA PHE A 108 -2.11 -8.69 -8.06
C PHE A 108 -1.29 -9.23 -6.88
N PRO A 109 -0.22 -8.52 -6.46
CA PRO A 109 0.55 -8.90 -5.30
C PRO A 109 -0.30 -8.81 -4.02
N SER A 110 -0.21 -9.83 -3.18
CA SER A 110 -1.00 -9.96 -1.94
C SER A 110 -0.48 -9.12 -0.76
N SER A 111 0.66 -8.46 -0.93
CA SER A 111 1.26 -7.61 0.11
C SER A 111 2.18 -6.57 -0.50
N VAL A 112 2.37 -5.47 0.22
CA VAL A 112 3.33 -4.42 -0.11
C VAL A 112 4.25 -4.17 1.07
N GLU A 113 5.54 -4.07 0.79
CA GLU A 113 6.56 -3.69 1.76
C GLU A 113 7.06 -2.27 1.46
N ARG A 114 7.17 -1.47 2.52
CA ARG A 114 7.76 -0.14 2.47
C ARG A 114 8.71 0.04 3.65
N GLY A 115 9.75 0.83 3.44
CA GLY A 115 10.68 1.22 4.48
C GLY A 115 10.82 2.73 4.57
N SER A 116 11.18 3.18 5.76
CA SER A 116 11.58 4.56 6.03
C SER A 116 12.98 4.55 6.65
N GLU A 117 13.79 5.50 6.24
CA GLU A 117 15.16 5.69 6.70
C GLU A 117 15.27 7.06 7.36
N GLU A 118 15.70 7.08 8.61
CA GLU A 118 15.85 8.32 9.40
C GLU A 118 17.24 8.37 10.06
N PRO A 119 17.91 9.54 10.09
CA PRO A 119 19.18 9.69 10.80
C PRO A 119 19.00 9.51 12.31
N LEU A 120 19.93 8.81 12.96
CA LEU A 120 19.96 8.65 14.42
C LEU A 120 20.32 9.98 15.07
N GLU A 121 19.53 10.41 16.05
CA GLU A 121 19.79 11.61 16.82
C GLU A 121 20.93 11.36 17.81
N ASP A 122 22.03 12.10 17.69
CA ASP A 122 23.11 12.15 18.68
C ASP A 122 22.93 13.42 19.53
N PHE A 123 22.52 13.26 20.78
CA PHE A 123 22.21 14.39 21.66
C PHE A 123 23.51 14.91 22.29
N VAL A 124 24.06 16.01 21.75
CA VAL A 124 25.21 16.71 22.35
C VAL A 124 24.71 17.63 23.47
N PRO A 125 25.06 17.39 24.75
CA PRO A 125 24.62 18.25 25.86
C PRO A 125 25.19 19.66 25.74
N GLU A 126 24.36 20.68 26.01
CA GLU A 126 24.73 22.11 25.92
C GLU A 126 25.91 22.52 26.84
N GLY A 127 26.29 21.67 27.81
CA GLY A 127 27.40 21.89 28.73
C GLY A 127 28.79 21.56 28.19
N GLU A 128 28.89 20.97 26.99
CA GLU A 128 30.14 20.56 26.33
C GLU A 128 30.45 21.36 25.04
N ARG A 129 29.71 22.44 24.76
CA ARG A 129 29.95 23.36 23.63
C ARG A 129 31.02 24.42 23.92
#